data_AF-A0A7X9RS70-F1
#
_entry.id   AF-A0A7X9RS70-F1
#
_cell.length_a   1.000
_cell.length_b   1.000
_cell.length_c   1.000
_cell.angle_alpha   90.00
_cell.angle_beta   90.00
_cell.angle_gamma   90.00
#
_symmetry.space_group_name_H-M   'P 1'
#
loop_
_entity.id
_entity.type
_entity.pdbx_description
1 polymer ?
#
loop_
_entity_poly.entity_id
_entity_poly.type
_entity_poly.pdbx_seq_one_letter_code
_entity_poly.pdbx_strand_id
1 'polypeptide(L)'
;MKTRNYFLWMLFLCMLLFYGCNNNSEIHQMQTAHLHQNKVIVDEGKAIADFYFYSDQVAVSEEGEVKGKGDVLSFRVHNWSESMLGRQLKVAEMGNVILSNSTGDLESFMAGYLLITKNEDTYNVTYSIQNPNKNWSGQAEITSWINKASSNHRAINTACGTCTDTYNEVLNPSTSLQVAEMFAPRLYFDKAAKTFPSTGQKIFDISKNKDCGQQLSLSSGIDKSGSIAEAETYFQITNCPEDDRRLFITYWWTYIRQDNCFFNAGGHDYDWERIVVQVNKDTWTATTVTYYQHAGWYTHKLTQNRATVYIGKIGHGAYHNSGGSGGCCYWADYRNPGPLWETWKSPIKELRCDGENWMAFDGKWGSPAQGPLYRDRNYCDLDPCKGSTVLGCTTSGCARSEYTSTNLGGIDYGFN
;
A
#
# COMPACT_ATOMS: atom_id res chain seq x y z
N MET A 1 53.93 62.83 8.72
CA MET A 1 54.99 61.80 8.65
C MET A 1 54.74 60.99 7.38
N LYS A 2 55.67 60.92 6.41
CA LYS A 2 56.71 59.88 6.27
C LYS A 2 56.13 58.45 6.28
N THR A 3 56.33 57.56 5.29
CA THR A 3 56.98 57.67 3.97
C THR A 3 56.59 56.48 3.07
N ARG A 4 56.88 56.57 1.76
CA ARG A 4 56.91 55.50 0.74
C ARG A 4 57.32 54.10 1.24
N ASN A 5 56.81 53.06 0.57
CA ASN A 5 57.67 52.07 -0.09
C ASN A 5 57.04 51.59 -1.40
N TYR A 6 57.87 51.54 -2.45
CA TYR A 6 57.64 50.86 -3.74
C TYR A 6 58.69 49.74 -3.85
N PHE A 7 58.43 48.78 -4.76
CA PHE A 7 59.29 47.71 -5.33
C PHE A 7 58.63 46.32 -5.13
N LEU A 8 58.71 45.34 -6.04
CA LEU A 8 58.87 45.29 -7.52
C LEU A 8 58.69 43.79 -7.92
N TRP A 9 58.41 43.48 -9.20
CA TRP A 9 58.23 42.12 -9.79
C TRP A 9 56.92 41.40 -9.39
N MET A 10 56.24 40.63 -10.25
CA MET A 10 56.52 40.22 -11.64
C MET A 10 55.21 40.10 -12.46
N LEU A 11 55.28 40.25 -13.78
CA LEU A 11 54.13 40.18 -14.71
C LEU A 11 54.16 38.88 -15.53
N PHE A 12 53.04 38.53 -16.18
CA PHE A 12 52.71 37.26 -16.89
C PHE A 12 52.43 36.07 -15.94
N LEU A 13 51.39 35.25 -16.13
CA LEU A 13 50.73 34.84 -17.39
C LEU A 13 49.21 34.52 -17.22
N CYS A 14 48.41 34.85 -18.24
CA CYS A 14 47.06 34.37 -18.60
C CYS A 14 45.91 34.17 -17.58
N MET A 15 44.89 35.02 -17.74
CA MET A 15 43.47 34.67 -17.96
C MET A 15 42.86 33.43 -17.28
N LEU A 16 41.93 33.65 -16.34
CA LEU A 16 40.50 33.29 -16.41
C LEU A 16 39.80 33.71 -15.11
N LEU A 17 38.45 33.79 -15.12
CA LEU A 17 37.57 34.18 -13.98
C LEU A 17 37.70 35.67 -13.57
N PHE A 18 36.67 36.43 -13.17
CA PHE A 18 35.21 36.35 -13.33
C PHE A 18 34.77 37.74 -13.91
N TYR A 19 33.52 38.17 -14.06
CA TYR A 19 32.17 37.65 -13.71
C TYR A 19 31.21 38.17 -14.79
N GLY A 20 30.33 37.32 -15.34
CA GLY A 20 29.28 37.74 -16.27
C GLY A 20 27.90 37.39 -15.70
N CYS A 21 27.07 38.40 -15.41
CA CYS A 21 25.65 38.18 -15.19
C CYS A 21 25.05 37.65 -16.50
N ASN A 22 24.59 36.41 -16.52
CA ASN A 22 23.95 35.83 -17.70
C ASN A 22 22.56 35.30 -17.35
N ASN A 23 21.54 35.95 -17.92
CA ASN A 23 20.21 35.37 -17.99
C ASN A 23 20.26 34.23 -19.02
N ASN A 24 20.27 32.97 -18.57
CA ASN A 24 19.54 31.87 -19.23
C ASN A 24 19.70 30.53 -18.51
N SER A 25 18.72 29.66 -18.78
CA SER A 25 18.79 28.19 -18.75
C SER A 25 19.31 27.50 -17.48
N GLU A 26 18.40 27.20 -16.54
CA GLU A 26 18.38 25.91 -15.83
C GLU A 26 16.94 25.39 -15.68
N ILE A 27 16.24 25.21 -16.82
CA ILE A 27 15.26 24.12 -16.90
C ILE A 27 16.08 22.85 -17.09
N HIS A 28 16.58 22.28 -15.99
CA HIS A 28 17.14 20.95 -16.00
C HIS A 28 16.00 19.94 -16.17
N GLN A 29 15.63 19.68 -17.42
CA GLN A 29 14.99 18.42 -17.77
C GLN A 29 15.94 17.29 -17.36
N MET A 30 15.67 16.64 -16.23
CA MET A 30 16.33 15.38 -15.85
C MET A 30 15.88 14.27 -16.82
N GLN A 31 16.49 14.24 -18.00
CA GLN A 31 16.22 13.32 -19.10
C GLN A 31 16.95 11.95 -18.97
N THR A 32 17.19 11.49 -17.75
CA THR A 32 17.38 10.06 -17.41
C THR A 32 17.26 9.89 -15.91
N ALA A 33 16.30 9.08 -15.45
CA ALA A 33 16.35 8.53 -14.11
C ALA A 33 17.13 7.22 -14.16
N HIS A 34 18.32 7.20 -13.56
CA HIS A 34 19.09 5.97 -13.41
C HIS A 34 18.53 5.16 -12.23
N LEU A 35 18.33 3.87 -12.45
CA LEU A 35 17.93 2.91 -11.42
C LEU A 35 19.15 2.02 -11.15
N HIS A 36 19.51 1.85 -9.89
CA HIS A 36 20.83 1.36 -9.48
C HIS A 36 20.80 0.07 -8.66
N GLN A 37 19.63 -0.32 -8.13
CA GLN A 37 19.44 -1.62 -7.47
C GLN A 37 18.42 -2.45 -8.26
N ASN A 38 18.69 -3.74 -8.40
CA ASN A 38 17.92 -4.65 -9.26
C ASN A 38 17.63 -5.97 -8.51
N LYS A 39 16.38 -6.43 -8.52
CA LYS A 39 15.99 -7.72 -7.92
C LYS A 39 15.04 -8.46 -8.86
N VAL A 40 15.24 -9.77 -9.03
CA VAL A 40 14.41 -10.60 -9.92
C VAL A 40 13.86 -11.81 -9.19
N ILE A 41 12.58 -12.06 -9.42
CA ILE A 41 11.82 -13.14 -8.81
C ILE A 41 11.15 -13.94 -9.93
N VAL A 42 11.46 -15.23 -10.04
CA VAL A 42 10.98 -16.11 -11.11
C VAL A 42 10.16 -17.25 -10.51
N ASP A 43 8.90 -17.39 -10.93
CA ASP A 43 8.06 -18.56 -10.66
C ASP A 43 7.98 -19.39 -11.94
N GLU A 44 8.87 -20.37 -12.07
CA GLU A 44 8.92 -21.28 -13.23
C GLU A 44 7.66 -22.17 -13.32
N GLY A 45 7.04 -22.49 -12.18
CA GLY A 45 5.82 -23.29 -12.12
C GLY A 45 4.60 -22.58 -12.70
N LYS A 46 4.60 -21.24 -12.68
CA LYS A 46 3.59 -20.38 -13.31
C LYS A 46 4.07 -19.72 -14.62
N ALA A 47 5.31 -19.97 -15.02
CA ALA A 47 6.00 -19.28 -16.10
C ALA A 47 5.89 -17.74 -15.97
N ILE A 48 6.23 -17.19 -14.80
CA ILE A 48 6.22 -15.74 -14.53
C ILE A 48 7.61 -15.29 -14.08
N ALA A 49 8.08 -14.16 -14.59
CA ALA A 49 9.25 -13.44 -14.05
C ALA A 49 8.89 -11.99 -13.72
N ASP A 50 9.07 -11.61 -12.45
CA ASP A 50 8.90 -10.27 -11.94
C ASP A 50 10.29 -9.62 -11.74
N PHE A 51 10.54 -8.51 -12.45
CA PHE A 51 11.77 -7.72 -12.39
C PHE A 51 11.50 -6.41 -11.66
N TYR A 52 12.40 -5.99 -10.77
CA TYR A 52 12.27 -4.75 -9.99
C TYR A 52 13.57 -3.92 -10.05
N PHE A 53 13.41 -2.61 -10.30
CA PHE A 53 14.49 -1.64 -10.45
C PHE A 53 14.20 -0.41 -9.59
N TYR A 54 15.18 0.05 -8.81
CA TYR A 54 15.01 1.11 -7.79
C TYR A 54 15.95 2.29 -8.03
N SER A 55 15.49 3.52 -7.81
CA SER A 55 16.35 4.72 -7.82
C SER A 55 17.21 4.83 -6.55
N ASP A 56 18.25 5.67 -6.58
CA ASP A 56 19.21 5.86 -5.47
C ASP A 56 18.59 6.28 -4.13
N GLN A 57 17.38 6.82 -4.15
CA GLN A 57 16.66 7.25 -2.94
C GLN A 57 15.89 6.09 -2.27
N VAL A 58 16.08 4.86 -2.76
CA VAL A 58 15.41 3.64 -2.32
C VAL A 58 16.46 2.56 -2.04
N ALA A 59 16.58 2.15 -0.77
CA ALA A 59 17.51 1.12 -0.33
C ALA A 59 16.78 -0.21 -0.10
N VAL A 60 17.31 -1.30 -0.66
CA VAL A 60 16.73 -2.66 -0.58
C VAL A 60 17.63 -3.59 0.24
N SER A 61 17.07 -4.30 1.23
CA SER A 61 17.77 -5.37 1.94
C SER A 61 17.82 -6.66 1.13
N GLU A 62 18.70 -7.60 1.50
CA GLU A 62 18.79 -8.92 0.85
C GLU A 62 17.43 -9.65 0.87
N GLU A 63 16.70 -9.56 1.99
CA GLU A 63 15.35 -10.11 2.17
C GLU A 63 14.28 -9.39 1.32
N GLY A 64 14.58 -8.21 0.76
CA GLY A 64 13.65 -7.38 -0.01
C GLY A 64 12.82 -6.42 0.83
N GLU A 65 13.26 -6.10 2.05
CA GLU A 65 12.72 -4.95 2.79
C GLU A 65 13.24 -3.66 2.13
N VAL A 66 12.37 -2.71 1.82
CA VAL A 66 12.73 -1.53 1.04
C VAL A 66 12.41 -0.25 1.81
N LYS A 67 13.36 0.69 1.85
CA LYS A 67 13.29 1.94 2.63
C LYS A 67 13.67 3.14 1.78
N GLY A 68 12.87 4.21 1.85
CA GLY A 68 13.11 5.46 1.14
C GLY A 68 11.93 5.88 0.26
N LYS A 69 12.12 6.93 -0.54
CA LYS A 69 11.12 7.46 -1.49
C LYS A 69 11.81 7.72 -2.81
N GLY A 70 11.36 7.08 -3.89
CA GLY A 70 11.98 7.18 -5.19
C GLY A 70 11.24 6.37 -6.24
N ASP A 71 11.66 6.54 -7.50
CA ASP A 71 11.10 5.80 -8.63
C ASP A 71 11.39 4.31 -8.47
N VAL A 72 10.36 3.49 -8.61
CA VAL A 72 10.47 2.02 -8.69
C VAL A 72 9.74 1.55 -9.92
N LEU A 73 10.49 0.84 -10.74
CA LEU A 73 10.04 0.26 -11.99
C LEU A 73 9.98 -1.26 -11.82
N SER A 74 8.79 -1.83 -12.06
CA SER A 74 8.54 -3.27 -12.03
C SER A 74 8.03 -3.73 -13.39
N PHE A 75 8.51 -4.89 -13.84
CA PHE A 75 8.02 -5.57 -15.04
C PHE A 75 7.59 -6.98 -14.67
N ARG A 76 6.46 -7.42 -15.22
CA ARG A 76 6.02 -8.80 -15.18
C ARG A 76 6.02 -9.38 -16.59
N VAL A 77 6.83 -10.42 -16.80
CA VAL A 77 6.85 -11.22 -18.02
C VAL A 77 6.06 -12.51 -17.75
N HIS A 78 4.98 -12.72 -18.50
CA HIS A 78 4.20 -13.96 -18.49
C HIS A 78 4.76 -14.93 -19.55
N ASN A 79 4.51 -16.23 -19.39
CA ASN A 79 5.08 -17.30 -20.21
C ASN A 79 6.63 -17.30 -20.22
N TRP A 80 7.25 -16.85 -19.12
CA TRP A 80 8.70 -16.80 -18.96
C TRP A 80 9.36 -18.17 -19.20
N SER A 81 10.45 -18.16 -19.96
CA SER A 81 11.35 -19.30 -20.15
C SER A 81 12.73 -18.82 -20.61
N GLU A 82 13.78 -19.63 -20.43
CA GLU A 82 15.11 -19.30 -20.94
C GLU A 82 15.14 -19.09 -22.47
N SER A 83 14.15 -19.57 -23.23
CA SER A 83 14.01 -19.30 -24.67
C SER A 83 13.75 -17.82 -25.02
N MET A 84 13.41 -16.99 -24.03
CA MET A 84 13.28 -15.54 -24.17
C MET A 84 14.61 -14.79 -24.01
N LEU A 85 15.67 -15.45 -23.54
CA LEU A 85 16.99 -14.82 -23.37
C LEU A 85 17.57 -14.39 -24.72
N GLY A 86 18.20 -13.21 -24.75
CA GLY A 86 18.70 -12.58 -25.97
C GLY A 86 17.60 -11.98 -26.86
N ARG A 87 16.31 -12.14 -26.54
CA ARG A 87 15.21 -11.50 -27.25
C ARG A 87 14.88 -10.15 -26.62
N GLN A 88 14.68 -9.15 -27.46
CA GLN A 88 14.10 -7.87 -27.06
C GLN A 88 12.58 -8.03 -26.94
N LEU A 89 12.08 -8.21 -25.71
CA LEU A 89 10.65 -8.24 -25.41
C LEU A 89 10.10 -6.81 -25.48
N LYS A 90 9.03 -6.56 -26.24
CA LYS A 90 8.33 -5.26 -26.24
C LYS A 90 7.37 -5.16 -25.06
N VAL A 91 7.00 -3.94 -24.64
CA VAL A 91 6.02 -3.74 -23.53
C VAL A 91 4.70 -4.50 -23.78
N ALA A 92 4.26 -4.63 -25.03
CA ALA A 92 3.05 -5.42 -25.39
C ALA A 92 3.26 -6.96 -25.37
N GLU A 93 4.48 -7.45 -25.19
CA GLU A 93 4.81 -8.86 -24.93
C GLU A 93 5.07 -9.13 -23.44
N MET A 94 5.22 -8.07 -22.65
CA MET A 94 5.17 -8.11 -21.18
C MET A 94 3.69 -8.03 -20.76
N GLY A 95 3.35 -8.54 -19.58
CA GLY A 95 1.98 -8.37 -19.07
C GLY A 95 1.84 -7.01 -18.42
N ASN A 96 2.21 -6.94 -17.14
CA ASN A 96 2.10 -5.73 -16.35
C ASN A 96 3.45 -5.03 -16.23
N VAL A 97 3.52 -3.77 -16.66
CA VAL A 97 4.63 -2.87 -16.34
C VAL A 97 4.09 -1.80 -15.39
N ILE A 98 4.80 -1.57 -14.30
CA ILE A 98 4.45 -0.64 -13.22
C ILE A 98 5.63 0.30 -13.04
N LEU A 99 5.45 1.60 -13.23
CA LEU A 99 6.34 2.58 -12.61
C LEU A 99 5.53 3.32 -11.57
N SER A 100 5.89 3.13 -10.29
CA SER A 100 5.59 4.12 -9.26
C SER A 100 6.72 5.13 -9.28
N ASN A 101 6.41 6.39 -9.55
CA ASN A 101 7.38 7.46 -9.33
C ASN A 101 7.51 7.78 -7.82
N SER A 102 8.39 8.71 -7.46
CA SER A 102 8.61 9.15 -6.07
C SER A 102 7.40 9.76 -5.36
N THR A 103 6.30 10.09 -6.07
CA THR A 103 5.03 10.56 -5.48
C THR A 103 3.98 9.45 -5.33
N GLY A 104 4.28 8.22 -5.76
CA GLY A 104 3.34 7.09 -5.71
C GLY A 104 2.34 7.05 -6.87
N ASP A 105 2.54 7.88 -7.90
CA ASP A 105 1.67 7.90 -9.09
C ASP A 105 2.15 6.87 -10.10
N LEU A 106 1.19 6.24 -10.80
CA LEU A 106 1.50 5.33 -11.89
C LEU A 106 1.52 6.03 -13.23
N GLU A 107 2.56 5.70 -13.98
CA GLU A 107 2.77 6.23 -15.31
C GLU A 107 2.49 5.14 -16.35
N SER A 108 1.47 5.34 -17.18
CA SER A 108 1.17 4.45 -18.29
C SER A 108 2.21 4.60 -19.39
N PHE A 109 2.68 3.48 -19.94
CA PHE A 109 3.72 3.46 -20.96
C PHE A 109 3.13 3.37 -22.37
N MET A 110 3.76 4.05 -23.33
CA MET A 110 3.37 3.97 -24.74
C MET A 110 4.20 2.96 -25.52
N ALA A 111 5.49 2.84 -25.17
CA ALA A 111 6.43 1.98 -25.85
C ALA A 111 7.60 1.65 -24.92
N GLY A 112 8.29 0.55 -25.21
CA GLY A 112 9.50 0.18 -24.52
C GLY A 112 9.91 -1.26 -24.82
N TYR A 113 11.03 -1.66 -24.24
CA TYR A 113 11.54 -3.01 -24.29
C TYR A 113 12.31 -3.43 -23.03
N LEU A 114 12.42 -4.75 -22.88
CA LEU A 114 13.23 -5.46 -21.91
C LEU A 114 14.04 -6.49 -22.70
N LEU A 115 15.36 -6.43 -22.62
CA LEU A 115 16.27 -7.42 -23.18
C LEU A 115 17.02 -8.05 -22.01
N ILE A 116 16.87 -9.36 -21.85
CA ILE A 116 17.52 -10.12 -20.79
C ILE A 116 18.55 -11.02 -21.46
N THR A 117 19.83 -10.84 -21.17
CA THR A 117 20.91 -11.72 -21.60
C THR A 117 21.47 -12.46 -20.38
N LYS A 118 22.01 -13.66 -20.60
CA LYS A 118 22.72 -14.45 -19.59
C LYS A 118 24.20 -14.47 -19.96
N ASN A 119 25.06 -14.18 -19.00
CA ASN A 119 26.51 -14.24 -19.15
C ASN A 119 27.07 -15.06 -17.99
N GLU A 120 27.51 -16.28 -18.29
CA GLU A 120 27.90 -17.28 -17.27
C GLU A 120 26.78 -17.46 -16.23
N ASP A 121 27.04 -17.10 -14.97
CA ASP A 121 26.09 -17.21 -13.85
C ASP A 121 25.29 -15.92 -13.58
N THR A 122 25.57 -14.80 -14.26
CA THR A 122 24.84 -13.53 -14.09
C THR A 122 23.90 -13.25 -15.26
N TYR A 123 22.85 -12.49 -14.99
CA TYR A 123 21.89 -12.07 -16.01
C TYR A 123 21.89 -10.56 -16.10
N ASN A 124 22.01 -10.05 -17.31
CA ASN A 124 22.06 -8.63 -17.60
C ASN A 124 20.74 -8.20 -18.25
N VAL A 125 20.09 -7.21 -17.66
CA VAL A 125 18.85 -6.64 -18.16
C VAL A 125 19.14 -5.27 -18.73
N THR A 126 18.87 -5.10 -20.01
CA THR A 126 18.78 -3.78 -20.64
C THR A 126 17.31 -3.43 -20.78
N TYR A 127 16.90 -2.27 -20.29
CA TYR A 127 15.55 -1.77 -20.45
C TYR A 127 15.55 -0.38 -21.07
N SER A 128 14.47 -0.07 -21.78
CA SER A 128 14.11 1.29 -22.18
C SER A 128 12.60 1.38 -22.23
N ILE A 129 12.01 2.31 -21.49
CA ILE A 129 10.57 2.56 -21.51
C ILE A 129 10.30 4.04 -21.62
N GLN A 130 9.27 4.36 -22.39
CA GLN A 130 8.85 5.72 -22.66
C GLN A 130 7.36 5.91 -22.38
N ASN A 131 7.05 7.01 -21.72
CA ASN A 131 5.72 7.60 -21.71
C ASN A 131 5.77 9.00 -22.39
N PRO A 132 4.67 9.77 -22.46
CA PRO A 132 4.67 11.09 -23.09
C PRO A 132 5.67 12.10 -22.50
N ASN A 133 6.08 11.93 -21.24
CA ASN A 133 6.74 12.95 -20.42
C ASN A 133 8.20 12.61 -20.07
N LYS A 134 8.56 11.32 -20.05
CA LYS A 134 9.84 10.82 -19.54
C LYS A 134 10.23 9.49 -20.19
N ASN A 135 11.54 9.23 -20.20
CA ASN A 135 12.16 8.01 -20.69
C ASN A 135 13.05 7.45 -19.57
N TRP A 136 12.90 6.15 -19.29
CA TRP A 136 13.75 5.40 -18.37
C TRP A 136 14.49 4.36 -19.18
N SER A 137 15.80 4.51 -19.29
CA SER A 137 16.67 3.52 -19.95
C SER A 137 17.88 3.22 -19.09
N GLY A 138 18.22 1.95 -18.97
CA GLY A 138 19.33 1.50 -18.13
C GLY A 138 19.81 0.10 -18.49
N GLN A 139 20.96 -0.23 -17.92
CA GLN A 139 21.49 -1.57 -17.88
C GLN A 139 21.70 -1.97 -16.42
N ALA A 140 21.39 -3.21 -16.13
CA ALA A 140 21.21 -3.71 -14.78
C ALA A 140 21.71 -5.14 -14.71
N GLU A 141 22.74 -5.39 -13.91
CA GLU A 141 23.11 -6.76 -13.55
C GLU A 141 22.16 -7.27 -12.46
N ILE A 142 21.67 -8.49 -12.63
CA ILE A 142 20.84 -9.20 -11.66
C ILE A 142 21.77 -9.86 -10.65
N THR A 143 21.95 -9.22 -9.51
CA THR A 143 22.80 -9.69 -8.41
C THR A 143 22.09 -10.66 -7.46
N SER A 144 20.77 -10.83 -7.59
CA SER A 144 19.98 -11.77 -6.80
C SER A 144 18.84 -12.40 -7.61
N TRP A 145 18.73 -13.73 -7.53
CA TRP A 145 17.75 -14.53 -8.25
C TRP A 145 16.97 -15.40 -7.26
N ILE A 146 15.63 -15.33 -7.30
CA ILE A 146 14.77 -16.12 -6.42
C ILE A 146 13.87 -17.01 -7.28
N ASN A 147 14.03 -18.34 -7.18
CA ASN A 147 13.08 -19.30 -7.75
C ASN A 147 11.91 -19.50 -6.76
N LYS A 148 10.69 -19.17 -7.18
CA LYS A 148 9.48 -19.11 -6.36
C LYS A 148 8.70 -20.43 -6.26
N ALA A 149 9.15 -21.49 -6.94
CA ALA A 149 8.41 -22.76 -7.11
C ALA A 149 8.05 -23.52 -5.81
N SER A 150 8.41 -23.02 -4.63
CA SER A 150 8.13 -23.64 -3.32
C SER A 150 7.74 -22.68 -2.18
N SER A 151 7.44 -21.40 -2.43
CA SER A 151 7.24 -20.41 -1.33
C SER A 151 6.15 -19.34 -1.53
N ASN A 152 4.88 -19.76 -1.62
CA ASN A 152 3.73 -18.84 -1.43
C ASN A 152 3.42 -18.54 0.06
N HIS A 153 4.28 -19.00 0.97
CA HIS A 153 4.15 -18.86 2.41
C HIS A 153 5.49 -18.42 3.01
N ARG A 154 5.50 -17.31 3.75
CA ARG A 154 6.63 -16.96 4.62
C ARG A 154 6.28 -17.33 6.05
N ALA A 155 6.75 -18.51 6.44
CA ALA A 155 6.68 -19.00 7.80
C ALA A 155 7.77 -18.34 8.66
N ILE A 156 7.37 -17.52 9.63
CA ILE A 156 8.25 -16.94 10.65
C ILE A 156 7.97 -17.65 11.98
N ASN A 157 9.01 -18.20 12.59
CA ASN A 157 8.90 -18.74 13.95
C ASN A 157 8.96 -17.59 14.96
N THR A 158 7.84 -17.36 15.63
CA THR A 158 7.67 -16.34 16.68
C THR A 158 7.72 -16.99 18.06
N ALA A 159 7.67 -16.18 19.11
CA ALA A 159 7.48 -16.67 20.48
C ALA A 159 6.17 -17.47 20.66
N CYS A 160 5.18 -17.27 19.78
CA CYS A 160 3.86 -17.90 19.80
C CYS A 160 3.68 -18.97 18.72
N GLY A 161 4.79 -19.50 18.17
CA GLY A 161 4.78 -20.51 17.13
C GLY A 161 4.91 -19.91 15.73
N THR A 162 4.58 -20.70 14.71
CA THR A 162 4.81 -20.33 13.30
C THR A 162 3.71 -19.42 12.77
N CYS A 163 4.01 -18.12 12.68
CA CYS A 163 3.20 -17.16 11.93
C CYS A 163 3.46 -17.38 10.44
N THR A 164 2.41 -17.38 9.60
CA THR A 164 2.56 -17.57 8.15
C THR A 164 1.91 -16.44 7.37
N ASP A 165 2.71 -15.64 6.65
CA ASP A 165 2.19 -14.70 5.66
C ASP A 165 1.83 -15.45 4.38
N THR A 166 0.58 -15.32 3.93
CA THR A 166 0.09 -15.84 2.64
C THR A 166 0.33 -14.80 1.54
N TYR A 167 1.49 -14.89 0.89
CA TYR A 167 1.77 -14.09 -0.30
C TYR A 167 1.09 -14.73 -1.50
N ASN A 168 -0.22 -14.48 -1.66
CA ASN A 168 -0.88 -14.67 -2.95
C ASN A 168 -0.29 -13.63 -3.92
N GLU A 169 0.80 -14.05 -4.55
CA GLU A 169 1.42 -13.55 -5.78
C GLU A 169 1.94 -12.11 -5.84
N VAL A 170 2.82 -11.92 -6.84
CA VAL A 170 3.32 -10.64 -7.32
C VAL A 170 4.23 -9.89 -6.34
N LEU A 171 3.72 -8.93 -5.59
CA LEU A 171 4.46 -7.71 -5.27
C LEU A 171 5.56 -7.93 -4.22
N ASN A 172 6.78 -7.50 -4.60
CA ASN A 172 7.83 -7.17 -3.65
C ASN A 172 7.30 -6.16 -2.60
N PRO A 173 7.75 -6.22 -1.33
CA PRO A 173 7.31 -5.30 -0.27
C PRO A 173 7.31 -3.81 -0.64
N SER A 174 8.26 -3.33 -1.46
CA SER A 174 8.26 -1.96 -2.00
C SER A 174 7.06 -1.67 -2.90
N THR A 175 6.78 -2.56 -3.85
CA THR A 175 5.69 -2.40 -4.81
C THR A 175 4.36 -2.64 -4.12
N SER A 176 4.30 -3.52 -3.12
CA SER A 176 3.17 -3.63 -2.19
C SER A 176 2.90 -2.29 -1.50
N LEU A 177 3.94 -1.67 -0.93
CA LEU A 177 3.84 -0.39 -0.24
C LEU A 177 3.38 0.73 -1.18
N GLN A 178 3.94 0.85 -2.38
CA GLN A 178 3.58 1.89 -3.36
C GLN A 178 2.16 1.71 -3.91
N VAL A 179 1.78 0.48 -4.24
CA VAL A 179 0.40 0.14 -4.62
C VAL A 179 -0.54 0.50 -3.47
N ALA A 180 -0.18 0.17 -2.23
CA ALA A 180 -0.97 0.56 -1.07
C ALA A 180 -1.03 2.09 -0.87
N GLU A 181 0.08 2.82 -1.00
CA GLU A 181 0.15 4.29 -0.90
C GLU A 181 -0.72 4.99 -1.95
N MET A 182 -0.80 4.45 -3.16
CA MET A 182 -1.51 5.01 -4.32
C MET A 182 -3.03 4.88 -4.24
N PHE A 183 -3.52 3.71 -3.83
CA PHE A 183 -4.95 3.46 -3.64
C PHE A 183 -5.43 3.80 -2.21
N ALA A 184 -4.52 4.27 -1.34
CA ALA A 184 -4.82 4.61 0.04
C ALA A 184 -5.96 5.64 0.14
N PRO A 185 -6.97 5.40 1.00
CA PRO A 185 -8.17 6.22 1.06
C PRO A 185 -7.96 7.56 1.77
N ARG A 186 -8.94 8.45 1.60
CA ARG A 186 -9.11 9.65 2.41
C ARG A 186 -10.26 9.46 3.40
N LEU A 187 -10.02 9.75 4.67
CA LEU A 187 -10.95 9.53 5.79
C LEU A 187 -11.48 10.87 6.30
N TYR A 188 -12.80 11.03 6.29
CA TYR A 188 -13.52 12.12 6.95
C TYR A 188 -14.10 11.63 8.26
N PHE A 189 -13.67 12.22 9.37
CA PHE A 189 -14.23 11.96 10.70
C PHE A 189 -15.42 12.89 10.96
N ASP A 190 -16.36 12.45 11.81
CA ASP A 190 -17.38 13.35 12.33
C ASP A 190 -16.73 14.51 13.10
N LYS A 191 -17.18 15.75 12.84
CA LYS A 191 -16.65 16.96 13.46
C LYS A 191 -16.76 17.02 14.99
N ALA A 192 -17.56 16.15 15.59
CA ALA A 192 -17.73 15.99 17.03
C ALA A 192 -17.30 14.60 17.52
N ALA A 193 -16.55 13.83 16.72
CA ALA A 193 -15.85 12.63 17.17
C ALA A 193 -14.88 12.97 18.32
N LYS A 194 -14.75 12.03 19.26
CA LYS A 194 -13.84 12.14 20.41
C LYS A 194 -12.68 11.14 20.34
N THR A 195 -12.88 10.11 19.54
CA THR A 195 -11.96 9.01 19.28
C THR A 195 -11.46 9.13 17.85
N PHE A 196 -10.15 8.95 17.69
CA PHE A 196 -9.46 8.91 16.40
C PHE A 196 -8.56 7.66 16.39
N PRO A 197 -8.02 7.26 15.23
CA PRO A 197 -7.11 6.13 15.16
C PRO A 197 -5.84 6.34 16.00
N SER A 198 -5.20 5.22 16.33
CA SER A 198 -3.94 5.09 17.06
C SER A 198 -3.02 4.16 16.27
N THR A 199 -1.79 3.95 16.73
CA THR A 199 -0.95 2.85 16.24
C THR A 199 -1.27 1.55 16.96
N GLY A 200 -1.08 0.42 16.27
CA GLY A 200 -1.12 -0.92 16.84
C GLY A 200 -0.05 -1.11 17.92
N GLN A 201 1.15 -0.55 17.73
CA GLN A 201 2.22 -0.58 18.73
C GLN A 201 1.77 0.09 20.05
N LYS A 202 1.22 1.32 19.98
CA LYS A 202 0.71 2.06 21.16
C LYS A 202 -0.37 1.27 21.88
N ILE A 203 -1.30 0.67 21.12
CA ILE A 203 -2.35 -0.22 21.66
C ILE A 203 -1.76 -1.45 22.35
N PHE A 204 -0.79 -2.12 21.72
CA PHE A 204 -0.15 -3.30 22.28
C PHE A 204 0.64 -2.95 23.54
N ASP A 205 1.33 -1.80 23.57
CA ASP A 205 2.15 -1.35 24.69
C ASP A 205 1.33 -1.10 25.96
N ILE A 206 0.21 -0.38 25.87
CA ILE A 206 -0.69 -0.06 27.00
C ILE A 206 -1.54 -1.26 27.49
N SER A 207 -1.52 -2.37 26.75
CA SER A 207 -2.28 -3.59 27.05
C SER A 207 -1.57 -4.52 28.03
N LYS A 208 -2.36 -5.31 28.75
CA LYS A 208 -1.91 -6.48 29.52
C LYS A 208 -2.19 -7.77 28.75
N ASN A 209 -1.76 -8.92 29.30
CA ASN A 209 -2.04 -10.26 28.78
C ASN A 209 -1.46 -10.50 27.37
N LYS A 210 -0.16 -10.25 27.22
CA LYS A 210 0.57 -10.35 25.94
C LYS A 210 1.16 -11.75 25.70
N ASP A 211 0.86 -12.73 26.54
CA ASP A 211 1.29 -14.10 26.32
C ASP A 211 0.43 -14.74 25.21
N CYS A 212 1.01 -15.74 24.55
CA CYS A 212 0.43 -16.38 23.37
C CYS A 212 -0.98 -16.94 23.62
N GLY A 213 -1.87 -16.74 22.65
CA GLY A 213 -3.28 -17.15 22.71
C GLY A 213 -4.16 -16.42 23.75
N GLN A 214 -3.61 -15.51 24.57
CA GLN A 214 -4.40 -14.73 25.53
C GLN A 214 -5.22 -13.62 24.84
N GLN A 215 -6.13 -13.00 25.61
CA GLN A 215 -6.87 -11.82 25.17
C GLN A 215 -6.29 -10.57 25.85
N LEU A 216 -5.90 -9.59 25.02
CA LEU A 216 -5.44 -8.28 25.48
C LEU A 216 -6.51 -7.61 26.36
N SER A 217 -6.06 -6.91 27.40
CA SER A 217 -6.94 -6.07 28.23
C SER A 217 -6.28 -4.72 28.54
N LEU A 218 -7.05 -3.63 28.39
CA LEU A 218 -6.52 -2.29 28.66
C LEU A 218 -6.32 -2.09 30.16
N SER A 219 -5.22 -1.41 30.49
CA SER A 219 -5.00 -0.93 31.84
C SER A 219 -6.02 0.16 32.20
N SER A 220 -6.53 0.13 33.44
CA SER A 220 -7.42 1.17 33.97
C SER A 220 -6.70 2.51 34.09
N GLY A 221 -7.37 3.61 33.74
CA GLY A 221 -6.83 4.98 33.86
C GLY A 221 -5.91 5.42 32.73
N ILE A 222 -5.74 4.61 31.67
CA ILE A 222 -5.04 5.01 30.45
C ILE A 222 -5.92 5.94 29.61
N ASP A 223 -5.30 6.93 28.97
CA ASP A 223 -5.95 7.73 27.92
C ASP A 223 -6.31 6.85 26.73
N LYS A 224 -7.62 6.79 26.42
CA LYS A 224 -8.16 5.99 25.33
C LYS A 224 -8.39 6.80 24.05
N SER A 225 -7.90 8.04 23.99
CA SER A 225 -7.91 8.85 22.77
C SER A 225 -6.75 8.47 21.84
N GLY A 226 -7.07 8.36 20.55
CA GLY A 226 -6.09 8.38 19.47
C GLY A 226 -5.97 9.79 18.87
N SER A 227 -5.15 9.93 17.84
CA SER A 227 -4.89 11.19 17.15
C SER A 227 -4.54 10.94 15.70
N ILE A 228 -5.16 11.70 14.78
CA ILE A 228 -4.83 11.67 13.35
C ILE A 228 -3.34 11.95 13.09
N ALA A 229 -2.70 12.77 13.93
CA ALA A 229 -1.27 13.10 13.80
C ALA A 229 -0.33 11.94 14.19
N GLU A 230 -0.81 10.99 15.01
CA GLU A 230 -0.08 9.79 15.43
C GLU A 230 -0.55 8.53 14.70
N ALA A 231 -1.59 8.64 13.87
CA ALA A 231 -2.28 7.51 13.27
C ALA A 231 -1.47 6.86 12.14
N GLU A 232 -1.56 5.53 12.07
CA GLU A 232 -0.95 4.71 11.03
C GLU A 232 -2.04 3.96 10.26
N THR A 233 -1.78 3.71 8.97
CA THR A 233 -2.64 2.83 8.16
C THR A 233 -1.96 1.49 7.96
N TYR A 234 -2.66 0.41 8.27
CA TYR A 234 -2.16 -0.94 8.06
C TYR A 234 -2.75 -1.52 6.78
N PHE A 235 -1.99 -2.32 6.04
CA PHE A 235 -2.52 -2.92 4.81
C PHE A 235 -2.07 -4.37 4.58
N GLN A 236 -2.79 -5.04 3.69
CA GLN A 236 -2.46 -6.35 3.14
C GLN A 236 -2.97 -6.41 1.70
N ILE A 237 -2.20 -7.05 0.83
CA ILE A 237 -2.58 -7.33 -0.55
C ILE A 237 -3.02 -8.78 -0.71
N THR A 238 -4.03 -9.02 -1.54
CA THR A 238 -4.50 -10.35 -1.92
C THR A 238 -4.70 -10.38 -3.43
N ASN A 239 -3.88 -11.14 -4.15
CA ASN A 239 -4.13 -11.45 -5.56
C ASN A 239 -5.04 -12.68 -5.68
N CYS A 240 -5.72 -12.77 -6.82
CA CYS A 240 -6.60 -13.88 -7.16
C CYS A 240 -5.92 -14.82 -8.15
N PRO A 241 -5.59 -16.08 -7.77
CA PRO A 241 -4.93 -17.03 -8.66
C PRO A 241 -5.75 -17.37 -9.92
N GLU A 242 -7.08 -17.24 -9.84
CA GLU A 242 -7.99 -17.53 -10.97
C GLU A 242 -8.27 -16.32 -11.88
N ASP A 243 -7.90 -15.11 -11.45
CA ASP A 243 -7.98 -13.89 -12.26
C ASP A 243 -6.81 -12.97 -11.90
N ASP A 244 -5.70 -13.17 -12.60
CA ASP A 244 -4.42 -12.50 -12.36
C ASP A 244 -4.42 -11.00 -12.68
N ARG A 245 -5.57 -10.44 -13.05
CA ARG A 245 -5.85 -9.01 -13.20
C ARG A 245 -6.52 -8.42 -11.95
N ARG A 246 -7.16 -9.24 -11.10
CA ARG A 246 -7.77 -8.80 -9.83
C ARG A 246 -6.72 -8.77 -8.70
N LEU A 247 -6.63 -7.63 -8.02
CA LEU A 247 -5.86 -7.42 -6.81
C LEU A 247 -6.75 -6.72 -5.78
N PHE A 248 -6.74 -7.19 -4.54
CA PHE A 248 -7.44 -6.54 -3.43
C PHE A 248 -6.43 -5.96 -2.44
N ILE A 249 -6.68 -4.74 -1.97
CA ILE A 249 -5.92 -4.10 -0.90
C ILE A 249 -6.88 -3.87 0.26
N THR A 250 -6.64 -4.56 1.38
CA THR A 250 -7.35 -4.25 2.61
C THR A 250 -6.57 -3.18 3.36
N TYR A 251 -7.25 -2.11 3.80
CA TYR A 251 -6.68 -1.08 4.67
C TYR A 251 -7.39 -1.13 6.01
N TRP A 252 -6.63 -1.14 7.11
CA TRP A 252 -7.13 -1.12 8.48
C TRP A 252 -6.65 0.10 9.26
N TRP A 253 -7.47 0.50 10.23
CA TRP A 253 -7.15 1.49 11.25
C TRP A 253 -7.55 0.95 12.63
N THR A 254 -6.70 1.19 13.62
CA THR A 254 -6.91 0.72 14.98
C THR A 254 -7.33 1.87 15.88
N TYR A 255 -8.31 1.64 16.75
CA TYR A 255 -8.70 2.59 17.80
C TYR A 255 -8.50 1.92 19.16
N ILE A 256 -8.08 2.69 20.16
CA ILE A 256 -7.91 2.19 21.53
C ILE A 256 -9.28 1.79 22.12
N ARG A 257 -10.36 2.47 21.72
CA ARG A 257 -11.71 2.22 22.23
C ARG A 257 -12.80 2.70 21.26
N GLN A 258 -13.85 1.90 21.10
CA GLN A 258 -15.18 2.32 20.63
C GLN A 258 -15.99 2.86 21.81
N ASP A 259 -16.56 4.06 21.68
CA ASP A 259 -17.34 4.67 22.76
C ASP A 259 -18.75 4.07 22.89
N ASN A 260 -19.45 4.36 23.98
CA ASN A 260 -20.79 3.79 24.20
C ASN A 260 -21.81 4.40 23.23
N CYS A 261 -22.45 3.55 22.42
CA CYS A 261 -23.46 3.94 21.45
C CYS A 261 -24.78 4.42 22.07
N PHE A 262 -25.22 3.72 23.11
CA PHE A 262 -26.53 3.90 23.74
C PHE A 262 -26.36 3.69 25.24
N PHE A 263 -26.44 4.77 26.03
CA PHE A 263 -26.18 4.75 27.48
C PHE A 263 -24.84 4.09 27.82
N ASN A 264 -24.86 2.89 28.38
CA ASN A 264 -23.68 2.11 28.78
C ASN A 264 -23.43 0.88 27.89
N ALA A 265 -24.04 0.81 26.71
CA ALA A 265 -23.95 -0.32 25.78
C ALA A 265 -23.26 0.04 24.47
N GLY A 266 -22.67 -0.98 23.83
CA GLY A 266 -22.01 -0.88 22.52
C GLY A 266 -20.53 -0.51 22.56
N GLY A 267 -20.05 0.20 23.60
CA GLY A 267 -18.64 0.54 23.70
C GLY A 267 -17.77 -0.65 24.11
N HIS A 268 -16.64 -0.85 23.41
CA HIS A 268 -15.63 -1.84 23.73
C HIS A 268 -14.24 -1.25 23.63
N ASP A 269 -13.31 -1.82 24.38
CA ASP A 269 -11.90 -1.52 24.18
C ASP A 269 -11.41 -2.28 22.94
N TYR A 270 -10.51 -1.63 22.21
CA TYR A 270 -9.94 -2.06 20.93
C TYR A 270 -10.95 -2.18 19.79
N ASP A 271 -10.64 -1.49 18.69
CA ASP A 271 -11.47 -1.48 17.50
C ASP A 271 -10.61 -1.55 16.24
N TRP A 272 -11.08 -2.28 15.23
CA TRP A 272 -10.33 -2.62 14.01
C TRP A 272 -11.22 -2.41 12.79
N GLU A 273 -11.21 -1.18 12.30
CA GLU A 273 -12.01 -0.77 11.16
C GLU A 273 -11.25 -0.89 9.86
N ARG A 274 -11.95 -1.12 8.74
CA ARG A 274 -11.32 -1.33 7.44
C ARG A 274 -12.19 -0.99 6.24
N ILE A 275 -11.51 -0.81 5.11
CA ILE A 275 -12.09 -1.00 3.78
C ILE A 275 -11.28 -2.04 2.99
N VAL A 276 -11.85 -2.52 1.89
CA VAL A 276 -11.11 -3.29 0.88
C VAL A 276 -11.30 -2.61 -0.47
N VAL A 277 -10.21 -2.27 -1.15
CA VAL A 277 -10.21 -1.69 -2.50
C VAL A 277 -9.85 -2.79 -3.51
N GLN A 278 -10.65 -2.94 -4.56
CA GLN A 278 -10.35 -3.81 -5.70
C GLN A 278 -9.67 -3.00 -6.80
N VAL A 279 -8.50 -3.47 -7.25
CA VAL A 279 -7.68 -2.88 -8.30
C VAL A 279 -7.69 -3.81 -9.52
N ASN A 280 -7.87 -3.24 -10.71
CA ASN A 280 -7.54 -3.90 -11.97
C ASN A 280 -6.05 -3.69 -12.26
N LYS A 281 -5.25 -4.75 -12.35
CA LYS A 281 -3.81 -4.69 -12.62
C LYS A 281 -3.47 -4.37 -14.09
N ASP A 282 -4.37 -4.55 -15.04
CA ASP A 282 -4.12 -4.18 -16.45
C ASP A 282 -4.03 -2.66 -16.62
N THR A 283 -4.93 -1.95 -15.93
CA THR A 283 -5.10 -0.49 -16.02
C THR A 283 -4.58 0.26 -14.80
N TRP A 284 -4.25 -0.47 -13.73
CA TRP A 284 -3.99 0.04 -12.38
C TRP A 284 -5.01 1.10 -11.92
N THR A 285 -6.28 0.76 -12.08
CA THR A 285 -7.39 1.59 -11.59
C THR A 285 -8.13 0.87 -10.48
N ALA A 286 -8.55 1.64 -9.47
CA ALA A 286 -9.48 1.12 -8.48
C ALA A 286 -10.87 0.98 -9.12
N THR A 287 -11.48 -0.19 -8.97
CA THR A 287 -12.74 -0.57 -9.60
C THR A 287 -13.89 -0.55 -8.59
N THR A 288 -13.65 -1.06 -7.38
CA THR A 288 -14.64 -1.11 -6.30
C THR A 288 -14.00 -0.81 -4.94
N VAL A 289 -14.84 -0.40 -3.99
CA VAL A 289 -14.50 -0.33 -2.57
C VAL A 289 -15.59 -1.01 -1.76
N THR A 290 -15.16 -1.90 -0.87
CA THR A 290 -16.02 -2.59 0.10
C THR A 290 -15.82 -1.94 1.46
N TYR A 291 -16.87 -1.33 1.99
CA TYR A 291 -16.88 -0.67 3.29
C TYR A 291 -17.37 -1.63 4.37
N TYR A 292 -16.65 -1.73 5.49
CA TYR A 292 -17.05 -2.56 6.63
C TYR A 292 -17.70 -1.73 7.73
N GLN A 293 -18.71 -2.32 8.37
CA GLN A 293 -19.45 -1.71 9.48
C GLN A 293 -19.84 -2.82 10.45
N HIS A 294 -19.25 -2.82 11.65
CA HIS A 294 -19.46 -3.88 12.65
C HIS A 294 -19.27 -5.30 12.03
N ALA A 295 -20.34 -6.11 12.00
CA ALA A 295 -20.32 -7.48 11.49
C ALA A 295 -20.66 -7.62 9.98
N GLY A 296 -20.90 -6.53 9.27
CA GLY A 296 -21.33 -6.49 7.86
C GLY A 296 -20.44 -5.66 6.95
N TRP A 297 -20.79 -5.65 5.66
CA TRP A 297 -20.13 -4.86 4.62
C TRP A 297 -21.01 -4.68 3.39
N TYR A 298 -20.60 -3.80 2.49
CA TYR A 298 -21.23 -3.52 1.20
C TYR A 298 -20.24 -2.87 0.24
N THR A 299 -20.45 -3.04 -1.06
CA THR A 299 -19.53 -2.55 -2.10
C THR A 299 -20.16 -1.45 -2.95
N HIS A 300 -19.35 -0.43 -3.27
CA HIS A 300 -19.62 0.59 -4.28
C HIS A 300 -18.57 0.57 -5.38
N LYS A 301 -18.94 1.07 -6.56
CA LYS A 301 -18.03 1.37 -7.66
C LYS A 301 -17.12 2.53 -7.28
N LEU A 302 -15.84 2.43 -7.64
CA LEU A 302 -14.93 3.57 -7.60
C LEU A 302 -14.81 4.22 -8.98
N THR A 303 -14.78 5.55 -8.98
CA THR A 303 -14.47 6.40 -10.14
C THR A 303 -13.14 7.14 -9.99
N GLN A 304 -12.45 6.92 -8.87
CA GLN A 304 -11.15 7.47 -8.52
C GLN A 304 -10.32 6.40 -7.82
N ASN A 305 -8.99 6.43 -8.00
CA ASN A 305 -8.09 5.46 -7.36
C ASN A 305 -8.09 5.53 -5.83
N ARG A 306 -8.43 6.68 -5.24
CA ARG A 306 -8.51 6.86 -3.78
C ARG A 306 -9.95 6.91 -3.31
N ALA A 307 -10.38 5.91 -2.56
CA ALA A 307 -11.71 5.88 -1.96
C ALA A 307 -11.88 7.04 -0.96
N THR A 308 -13.07 7.64 -0.95
CA THR A 308 -13.50 8.57 0.10
C THR A 308 -14.29 7.80 1.14
N VAL A 309 -13.83 7.83 2.39
CA VAL A 309 -14.44 7.11 3.51
C VAL A 309 -14.91 8.13 4.54
N TYR A 310 -16.16 8.04 4.95
CA TYR A 310 -16.68 8.73 6.13
C TYR A 310 -16.67 7.73 7.29
N ILE A 311 -16.08 8.12 8.41
CA ILE A 311 -15.97 7.30 9.62
C ILE A 311 -17.13 7.63 10.56
N GLY A 312 -17.79 6.59 11.08
CA GLY A 312 -18.82 6.73 12.11
C GLY A 312 -18.30 7.41 13.38
N LYS A 313 -19.05 8.37 13.91
CA LYS A 313 -18.67 9.18 15.07
C LYS A 313 -18.36 8.35 16.32
N ILE A 314 -19.10 7.26 16.55
CA ILE A 314 -19.02 6.47 17.80
C ILE A 314 -18.62 5.03 17.50
N GLY A 315 -19.27 4.42 16.51
CA GLY A 315 -19.13 3.02 16.14
C GLY A 315 -18.14 2.78 15.00
N HIS A 316 -17.35 3.80 14.63
CA HIS A 316 -16.20 3.85 13.69
C HIS A 316 -16.31 3.22 12.30
N GLY A 317 -17.43 2.56 11.96
CA GLY A 317 -17.64 1.90 10.68
C GLY A 317 -17.30 2.81 9.50
N ALA A 318 -16.87 2.19 8.40
CA ALA A 318 -16.53 2.88 7.18
C ALA A 318 -17.78 3.12 6.32
N TYR A 319 -17.93 4.31 5.73
CA TYR A 319 -19.08 4.65 4.89
C TYR A 319 -18.68 5.38 3.60
N HIS A 320 -19.41 5.12 2.51
CA HIS A 320 -19.29 5.90 1.26
C HIS A 320 -19.85 7.33 1.37
N ASN A 321 -20.69 7.61 2.37
CA ASN A 321 -21.42 8.88 2.49
C ASN A 321 -21.40 9.51 3.89
N SER A 322 -21.52 10.83 3.92
CA SER A 322 -21.89 11.60 5.11
C SER A 322 -23.34 11.34 5.53
N GLY A 323 -23.71 11.81 6.73
CA GLY A 323 -25.09 11.72 7.24
C GLY A 323 -25.19 11.04 8.61
N GLY A 324 -26.07 10.05 8.72
CA GLY A 324 -26.48 9.45 9.99
C GLY A 324 -27.59 10.23 10.70
N SER A 325 -28.24 9.57 11.66
CA SER A 325 -29.34 10.09 12.47
C SER A 325 -29.11 9.96 13.99
N GLY A 326 -27.99 9.39 14.42
CA GLY A 326 -27.56 9.20 15.81
C GLY A 326 -27.56 7.76 16.31
N GLY A 327 -26.80 7.50 17.38
CA GLY A 327 -26.54 6.16 17.92
C GLY A 327 -25.43 5.43 17.15
N CYS A 328 -25.33 4.10 17.30
CA CYS A 328 -24.49 3.25 16.42
C CYS A 328 -25.28 2.12 15.75
N CYS A 329 -26.57 2.33 15.49
CA CYS A 329 -27.28 1.47 14.54
C CYS A 329 -26.57 1.53 13.18
N TYR A 330 -26.53 0.40 12.46
CA TYR A 330 -25.68 0.16 11.28
C TYR A 330 -25.58 1.31 10.25
N TRP A 331 -26.66 2.06 9.99
CA TRP A 331 -26.64 3.23 9.09
C TRP A 331 -26.76 4.59 9.77
N ALA A 332 -27.04 4.60 11.07
CA ALA A 332 -27.45 5.76 11.84
C ALA A 332 -26.30 6.54 12.46
N ASP A 333 -25.10 5.96 12.64
CA ASP A 333 -23.98 6.67 13.27
C ASP A 333 -23.66 7.97 12.52
N TYR A 334 -23.36 9.04 13.27
CA TYR A 334 -23.16 10.37 12.70
C TYR A 334 -21.87 10.45 11.90
N ARG A 335 -21.95 11.14 10.76
CA ARG A 335 -20.89 11.29 9.76
C ARG A 335 -20.95 12.70 9.20
N ASN A 336 -20.91 13.69 10.07
CA ASN A 336 -20.93 15.11 9.74
C ASN A 336 -19.48 15.58 9.53
N PRO A 337 -18.97 15.64 8.29
CA PRO A 337 -17.53 15.69 8.03
C PRO A 337 -16.86 16.90 8.68
N GLY A 338 -15.77 16.65 9.41
CA GLY A 338 -14.89 17.65 9.99
C GLY A 338 -13.43 17.33 9.65
N PRO A 339 -12.63 16.77 10.57
CA PRO A 339 -11.25 16.39 10.31
C PRO A 339 -11.12 15.46 9.09
N LEU A 340 -10.14 15.77 8.24
CA LEU A 340 -9.74 14.97 7.09
C LEU A 340 -8.37 14.33 7.36
N TRP A 341 -8.23 13.05 7.07
CA TRP A 341 -6.95 12.36 7.02
C TRP A 341 -6.74 11.72 5.65
N GLU A 342 -5.68 12.14 4.97
CA GLU A 342 -5.21 11.54 3.73
C GLU A 342 -4.15 10.49 4.11
N THR A 343 -4.53 9.21 4.13
CA THR A 343 -3.76 8.16 4.82
C THR A 343 -2.35 7.97 4.28
N TRP A 344 -2.13 8.22 2.99
CA TRP A 344 -0.82 8.20 2.32
C TRP A 344 0.14 9.34 2.71
N LYS A 345 -0.31 10.29 3.55
CA LYS A 345 0.54 11.33 4.15
C LYS A 345 1.06 10.96 5.55
N SER A 346 0.59 9.84 6.10
CA SER A 346 1.07 9.23 7.34
C SER A 346 1.79 7.91 7.04
N PRO A 347 2.49 7.28 8.01
CA PRO A 347 3.08 5.96 7.78
C PRO A 347 2.01 4.92 7.44
N ILE A 348 2.26 4.20 6.36
CA ILE A 348 1.48 3.04 5.94
C ILE A 348 2.36 1.79 6.01
N LYS A 349 1.86 0.73 6.65
CA LYS A 349 2.63 -0.46 7.02
C LYS A 349 1.95 -1.73 6.53
N GLU A 350 2.70 -2.58 5.83
CA GLU A 350 2.25 -3.94 5.48
C GLU A 350 2.17 -4.78 6.76
N LEU A 351 1.02 -5.43 7.02
CA LEU A 351 0.88 -6.33 8.16
C LEU A 351 1.60 -7.65 7.84
N ARG A 352 2.66 -7.97 8.59
CA ARG A 352 3.55 -9.12 8.32
C ARG A 352 3.94 -9.86 9.58
N CYS A 353 4.31 -11.13 9.43
CA CYS A 353 4.81 -11.98 10.50
C CYS A 353 6.20 -11.60 11.03
N ASP A 354 7.02 -10.91 10.23
CA ASP A 354 8.32 -10.34 10.61
C ASP A 354 8.25 -8.83 10.94
N GLY A 355 7.05 -8.27 11.03
CA GLY A 355 6.85 -6.85 11.33
C GLY A 355 7.12 -6.49 12.79
N GLU A 356 6.46 -5.43 13.26
CA GLU A 356 6.47 -5.10 14.68
C GLU A 356 5.90 -6.28 15.51
N ASN A 357 6.43 -6.52 16.70
CA ASN A 357 6.14 -7.73 17.49
C ASN A 357 4.65 -8.02 17.72
N TRP A 358 3.82 -6.97 17.77
CA TRP A 358 2.37 -7.06 17.92
C TRP A 358 1.65 -7.56 16.65
N MET A 359 2.23 -7.38 15.46
CA MET A 359 1.64 -7.83 14.18
C MET A 359 1.57 -9.35 14.08
N ALA A 360 2.49 -10.03 14.78
CA ALA A 360 2.59 -11.48 14.84
C ALA A 360 1.94 -12.10 16.10
N PHE A 361 1.20 -11.29 16.89
CA PHE A 361 0.48 -11.78 18.07
C PHE A 361 -0.72 -12.66 17.65
N ASP A 362 -0.74 -13.90 18.14
CA ASP A 362 -1.73 -14.94 17.85
C ASP A 362 -3.01 -14.83 18.72
N GLY A 363 -2.94 -14.07 19.81
CA GLY A 363 -4.03 -13.86 20.74
C GLY A 363 -5.12 -12.90 20.24
N LYS A 364 -6.14 -12.70 21.07
CA LYS A 364 -7.26 -11.80 20.76
C LYS A 364 -6.92 -10.36 21.14
N TRP A 365 -7.23 -9.43 20.24
CA TRP A 365 -7.10 -8.00 20.51
C TRP A 365 -8.28 -7.42 21.28
N GLY A 366 -9.25 -8.24 21.70
CA GLY A 366 -10.37 -7.81 22.53
C GLY A 366 -11.52 -8.81 22.45
N SER A 367 -12.74 -8.32 22.62
CA SER A 367 -13.96 -9.07 22.32
C SER A 367 -14.95 -8.12 21.64
N PRO A 368 -15.31 -8.31 20.36
CA PRO A 368 -15.01 -9.47 19.51
C PRO A 368 -13.66 -9.43 18.78
N ALA A 369 -12.86 -8.36 18.93
CA ALA A 369 -11.65 -8.12 18.11
C ALA A 369 -10.63 -9.28 18.16
N GLN A 370 -10.42 -9.92 17.01
CA GLN A 370 -9.36 -10.91 16.81
C GLN A 370 -8.03 -10.20 16.52
N GLY A 371 -6.90 -10.89 16.73
CA GLY A 371 -5.59 -10.32 16.44
C GLY A 371 -5.37 -10.05 14.96
N PRO A 372 -4.35 -9.23 14.61
CA PRO A 372 -4.07 -8.82 13.24
C PRO A 372 -3.77 -10.00 12.31
N LEU A 373 -3.44 -11.19 12.82
CA LEU A 373 -3.23 -12.41 12.03
C LEU A 373 -4.52 -13.13 11.61
N TYR A 374 -5.69 -12.83 12.17
CA TYR A 374 -6.95 -13.47 11.78
C TYR A 374 -7.50 -12.83 10.48
N ARG A 375 -6.76 -13.02 9.38
CA ARG A 375 -6.99 -12.40 8.07
C ARG A 375 -7.69 -13.31 7.07
N ASP A 376 -8.22 -14.46 7.52
CA ASP A 376 -8.86 -15.48 6.69
C ASP A 376 -10.14 -14.98 6.02
N ARG A 377 -9.97 -14.23 4.94
CA ARG A 377 -11.01 -13.85 3.97
C ARG A 377 -10.43 -14.06 2.58
N ASN A 378 -11.01 -15.01 1.86
CA ASN A 378 -10.80 -15.10 0.43
C ASN A 378 -11.53 -13.93 -0.25
N TYR A 379 -10.82 -12.81 -0.45
CA TYR A 379 -11.38 -11.62 -1.09
C TYR A 379 -11.75 -11.84 -2.57
N CYS A 380 -11.18 -12.87 -3.21
CA CYS A 380 -11.48 -13.23 -4.59
C CYS A 380 -12.89 -13.78 -4.76
N ASP A 381 -13.38 -14.47 -3.73
CA ASP A 381 -14.72 -15.07 -3.64
C ASP A 381 -15.60 -14.40 -2.57
N LEU A 382 -15.37 -13.10 -2.30
CA LEU A 382 -16.17 -12.35 -1.34
C LEU A 382 -17.48 -11.88 -1.97
N ASP A 383 -18.61 -12.21 -1.31
CA ASP A 383 -19.91 -11.59 -1.58
C ASP A 383 -19.82 -10.05 -1.48
N PRO A 384 -20.42 -9.29 -2.40
CA PRO A 384 -20.34 -7.82 -2.39
C PRO A 384 -20.99 -7.17 -1.16
N CYS A 385 -21.82 -7.89 -0.41
CA CYS A 385 -22.44 -7.36 0.80
C CYS A 385 -22.80 -8.45 1.80
N LYS A 386 -22.99 -8.04 3.05
CA LYS A 386 -23.55 -8.89 4.10
C LYS A 386 -24.61 -8.14 4.91
N GLY A 387 -25.74 -8.82 5.12
CA GLY A 387 -26.83 -8.34 5.96
C GLY A 387 -28.12 -8.05 5.18
N SER A 388 -29.05 -7.36 5.84
CA SER A 388 -30.34 -6.98 5.28
C SER A 388 -30.21 -6.04 4.07
N THR A 389 -31.10 -6.21 3.09
CA THR A 389 -31.37 -5.26 2.00
C THR A 389 -32.23 -4.07 2.44
N VAL A 390 -32.74 -4.08 3.67
CA VAL A 390 -33.50 -3.00 4.29
C VAL A 390 -32.66 -2.32 5.38
N LEU A 391 -32.70 -0.98 5.40
CA LEU A 391 -32.04 -0.18 6.43
C LEU A 391 -32.60 -0.53 7.82
N GLY A 392 -31.71 -0.93 8.73
CA GLY A 392 -32.07 -1.31 10.09
C GLY A 392 -30.92 -1.06 11.07
N CYS A 393 -31.16 -1.39 12.34
CA CYS A 393 -30.12 -1.34 13.38
C CYS A 393 -29.21 -2.59 13.38
N THR A 394 -29.72 -3.70 12.84
CA THR A 394 -28.98 -4.95 12.61
C THR A 394 -28.00 -4.81 11.44
N THR A 395 -27.19 -5.85 11.20
CA THR A 395 -26.33 -5.97 10.02
C THR A 395 -27.13 -5.72 8.73
N SER A 396 -26.91 -4.58 8.08
CA SER A 396 -27.74 -4.06 6.97
C SER A 396 -26.90 -3.58 5.78
N GLY A 397 -25.76 -4.22 5.49
CA GLY A 397 -24.86 -3.79 4.42
C GLY A 397 -25.51 -3.78 3.04
N CYS A 398 -26.20 -4.87 2.69
CA CYS A 398 -26.85 -5.02 1.38
C CYS A 398 -27.88 -3.92 1.06
N ALA A 399 -28.38 -3.18 2.05
CA ALA A 399 -29.30 -2.06 1.87
C ALA A 399 -28.72 -0.84 1.14
N ARG A 400 -27.40 -0.80 0.91
CA ARG A 400 -26.72 0.24 0.11
C ARG A 400 -25.69 -0.31 -0.88
N SER A 401 -25.56 -1.63 -1.03
CA SER A 401 -24.63 -2.21 -2.01
C SER A 401 -25.07 -1.87 -3.43
N GLU A 402 -24.14 -1.43 -4.27
CA GLU A 402 -24.36 -1.29 -5.71
C GLU A 402 -24.28 -2.64 -6.44
N TYR A 403 -23.69 -3.65 -5.78
CA TYR A 403 -23.46 -4.99 -6.32
C TYR A 403 -24.31 -6.01 -5.55
N THR A 404 -25.02 -6.87 -6.30
CA THR A 404 -26.02 -7.82 -5.77
C THR A 404 -25.80 -9.27 -6.19
N SER A 405 -24.80 -9.55 -7.05
CA SER A 405 -24.40 -10.89 -7.50
C SER A 405 -23.46 -11.59 -6.52
N THR A 406 -23.45 -12.92 -6.49
CA THR A 406 -22.66 -13.77 -5.57
C THR A 406 -21.17 -13.87 -5.90
N ASN A 407 -20.55 -12.74 -6.30
CA ASN A 407 -19.11 -12.53 -6.34
C ASN A 407 -18.79 -11.10 -6.82
N LEU A 408 -17.70 -10.51 -6.32
CA LEU A 408 -17.02 -9.32 -6.89
C LEU A 408 -16.28 -9.66 -8.21
N GLY A 409 -16.84 -10.58 -8.99
CA GLY A 409 -16.14 -11.49 -9.91
C GLY A 409 -16.10 -11.05 -11.37
N GLY A 410 -16.17 -9.75 -11.64
CA GLY A 410 -15.98 -9.21 -12.98
C GLY A 410 -15.35 -7.83 -12.90
N ILE A 411 -14.22 -7.65 -13.58
CA ILE A 411 -13.81 -6.32 -14.01
C ILE A 411 -14.82 -5.92 -15.09
N ASP A 412 -15.82 -5.14 -14.71
CA ASP A 412 -16.85 -4.66 -15.62
C ASP A 412 -16.22 -3.67 -16.60
N TYR A 413 -16.04 -4.12 -17.84
CA TYR A 413 -15.41 -3.36 -18.93
C TYR A 413 -16.22 -2.14 -19.38
N GLY A 414 -17.42 -1.91 -18.84
CA GLY A 414 -18.15 -0.65 -19.04
C GLY A 414 -18.75 -0.49 -20.43
N PHE A 415 -19.27 -1.57 -21.02
CA PHE A 415 -20.11 -1.48 -22.21
C PHE A 415 -21.57 -1.24 -21.81
N ASN A 416 -21.96 0.05 -21.79
CA ASN A 416 -23.33 0.53 -22.01
C ASN A 416 -23.25 1.87 -22.77
#